data_AF-I4DKR6-F1
#
_entry.id   AF-I4DKR6-F1
#
_cell.length_a   1.000
_cell.length_b   1.000
_cell.length_c   1.000
_cell.angle_alpha   90.00
_cell.angle_beta   90.00
_cell.angle_gamma   90.00
#
_symmetry.space_group_name_H-M   'P 1'
#
loop_
_entity.id
_entity.type
_entity.pdbx_description
1 polymer ?
#
loop_
_entity_poly.entity_id
_entity_poly.type
_entity_poly.pdbx_seq_one_letter_code
_entity_poly.pdbx_strand_id
1 'polypeptide(L)'
;MKLERSLEGCEYCIDSKNMLKHLIVSYGSKVYVALPAKKSLVKGHCIITTLQHNTCVTSLDEDIWEEILNYRKIITQFFNCQNKDVVFFETATRLHRYPHMVINCVPLPRDIGDMASIYFKKALLECEAEWSMNKKVVDLKGKNIRKGVPKGLPYF
;
A
#
# COMPACT_ATOMS: atom_id res chain seq x y z
N MET A 1 -9.66 -6.42 -23.29
CA MET A 1 -10.91 -5.77 -22.82
C MET A 1 -10.91 -5.36 -21.33
N LYS A 2 -10.77 -6.24 -20.33
CA LYS A 2 -10.81 -5.84 -18.90
C LYS A 2 -9.57 -5.04 -18.44
N LEU A 3 -8.38 -5.47 -18.86
CA LEU A 3 -7.11 -4.79 -18.55
C LEU A 3 -7.04 -3.40 -19.20
N GLU A 4 -7.40 -3.29 -20.49
CA GLU A 4 -7.47 -2.02 -21.21
C GLU A 4 -8.37 -1.01 -20.51
N ARG A 5 -9.58 -1.42 -20.08
CA ARG A 5 -10.48 -0.55 -19.32
C ARG A 5 -9.88 -0.07 -17.99
N SER A 6 -9.11 -0.93 -17.31
CA SER A 6 -8.45 -0.54 -16.06
C SER A 6 -7.35 0.49 -16.31
N LEU A 7 -6.56 0.28 -17.37
CA LEU A 7 -5.49 1.20 -17.79
C LEU A 7 -6.06 2.55 -18.25
N GLU A 8 -7.08 2.55 -19.10
CA GLU A 8 -7.76 3.76 -19.60
C GLU A 8 -8.39 4.59 -18.48
N GLY A 9 -8.96 3.91 -17.47
CA GLY A 9 -9.61 4.54 -16.33
C GLY A 9 -8.68 4.85 -15.16
N CYS A 10 -7.39 4.50 -15.23
CA CYS A 10 -6.50 4.52 -14.08
C CYS A 10 -6.23 5.94 -13.58
N GLU A 11 -6.40 6.18 -12.27
CA GLU A 11 -6.14 7.50 -11.67
C GLU A 11 -4.68 7.66 -11.20
N TYR A 12 -3.86 6.62 -11.30
CA TYR A 12 -2.51 6.58 -10.72
C TYR A 12 -1.38 6.43 -11.75
N CYS A 13 -1.63 5.85 -12.92
CA CYS A 13 -0.60 5.77 -13.96
C CYS A 13 -0.18 7.17 -14.40
N ILE A 14 1.14 7.41 -14.49
CA ILE A 14 1.67 8.75 -14.79
C ILE A 14 1.24 9.28 -16.17
N ASP A 15 1.04 8.36 -17.12
CA ASP A 15 0.62 8.63 -18.49
C ASP A 15 -0.91 8.68 -18.66
N SER A 16 -1.67 8.40 -17.59
CA SER A 16 -3.14 8.44 -17.65
C SER A 16 -3.66 9.87 -17.68
N LYS A 17 -4.73 10.08 -18.45
CA LYS A 17 -5.45 11.37 -18.52
C LYS A 17 -6.19 11.70 -17.21
N ASN A 18 -6.56 10.68 -16.43
CA ASN A 18 -7.31 10.84 -15.18
C ASN A 18 -6.41 11.11 -13.97
N MET A 19 -5.09 11.11 -14.17
CA MET A 19 -4.11 11.21 -13.10
C MET A 19 -3.96 12.66 -12.61
N LEU A 20 -4.14 12.86 -11.30
CA LEU A 20 -4.07 14.17 -10.66
C LEU A 20 -2.62 14.56 -10.32
N LYS A 21 -1.87 15.03 -11.32
CA LYS A 21 -0.43 15.34 -11.22
C LYS A 21 -0.07 16.32 -10.09
N HIS A 22 -0.95 17.25 -9.75
CA HIS A 22 -0.72 18.24 -8.70
C HIS A 22 -0.68 17.65 -7.28
N LEU A 23 -1.07 16.38 -7.11
CA LEU A 23 -0.99 15.68 -5.83
C LEU A 23 0.34 14.95 -5.61
N ILE A 24 1.23 14.90 -6.61
CA ILE A 24 2.56 14.32 -6.48
C ILE A 24 3.40 15.17 -5.52
N VAL A 25 3.99 14.51 -4.53
CA VAL A 25 4.89 15.13 -3.54
C VAL A 25 6.35 14.83 -3.86
N SER A 26 6.63 13.61 -4.34
CA SER A 26 7.97 13.18 -4.73
C SER A 26 7.84 12.13 -5.83
N TYR A 27 8.78 12.14 -6.79
CA TYR A 27 8.86 11.14 -7.84
C TYR A 27 10.26 10.52 -7.85
N GLY A 28 10.32 9.20 -8.02
CA GLY A 28 11.54 8.43 -8.19
C GLY A 28 11.66 7.90 -9.62
N SER A 29 12.42 6.83 -9.78
CA SER A 29 12.66 6.17 -11.07
C SER A 29 11.45 5.38 -11.56
N LYS A 30 10.77 4.62 -10.68
CA LYS A 30 9.61 3.77 -11.00
C LYS A 30 8.45 3.95 -10.03
N VAL A 31 8.70 4.59 -8.89
CA VAL A 31 7.74 4.81 -7.79
C VAL A 31 7.57 6.30 -7.54
N TYR A 32 6.40 6.72 -7.09
CA TYR A 32 6.17 8.09 -6.64
C TYR A 32 5.33 8.12 -5.36
N VAL A 33 5.41 9.25 -4.66
CA VAL A 33 4.62 9.56 -3.47
C VAL A 33 3.64 10.67 -3.82
N ALA A 34 2.37 10.48 -3.46
CA ALA A 34 1.33 11.46 -3.70
C ALA A 34 0.37 11.58 -2.50
N LEU A 35 -0.46 12.61 -2.52
CA LEU A 35 -1.60 12.73 -1.61
C LEU A 35 -2.79 11.92 -2.16
N PRO A 36 -3.64 11.35 -1.28
CA PRO A 36 -4.89 10.71 -1.71
C PRO A 36 -5.79 11.70 -2.46
N ALA A 37 -6.37 11.28 -3.59
CA ALA A 37 -7.23 12.13 -4.43
C ALA A 37 -8.51 12.63 -3.76
N LYS A 38 -9.00 11.88 -2.76
CA LYS A 38 -10.25 12.18 -2.06
C LYS A 38 -9.94 12.73 -0.66
N LYS A 39 -10.36 12.01 0.37
CA LYS A 39 -10.22 12.43 1.77
C LYS A 39 -9.06 11.68 2.42
N SER A 40 -8.12 12.44 2.96
CA SER A 40 -7.08 11.89 3.84
C SER A 40 -7.69 11.41 5.15
N LEU A 41 -7.25 10.24 5.63
CA LEU A 41 -7.68 9.69 6.93
C LEU A 41 -7.20 10.59 8.08
N VAL A 42 -5.97 11.09 7.95
CA VAL A 42 -5.30 11.95 8.94
C VAL A 42 -4.42 12.97 8.23
N LYS A 43 -4.01 14.01 8.96
CA LYS A 43 -3.02 14.98 8.45
C LYS A 43 -1.68 14.27 8.22
N GLY A 44 -1.14 14.41 7.01
CA GLY A 44 0.09 13.73 6.60
C GLY A 44 -0.12 12.36 5.96
N HIS A 45 -1.37 11.92 5.75
CA HIS A 45 -1.63 10.73 4.94
C HIS A 45 -1.12 10.94 3.51
N CYS A 46 -0.25 10.04 3.07
CA CYS A 46 0.22 9.96 1.69
C CYS A 46 0.12 8.53 1.18
N ILE A 47 0.30 8.37 -0.13
CA ILE A 47 0.32 7.08 -0.80
C ILE A 47 1.65 6.89 -1.52
N ILE A 48 2.16 5.66 -1.53
CA ILE A 48 3.25 5.21 -2.39
C ILE A 48 2.64 4.34 -3.48
N THR A 49 2.97 4.61 -4.73
CA THR A 49 2.43 3.88 -5.89
C THR A 49 3.43 3.90 -7.04
N THR A 50 3.17 3.14 -8.10
CA THR A 50 4.10 2.96 -9.22
C THR A 50 3.76 3.88 -10.38
N LEU A 51 4.76 4.32 -11.14
CA LEU A 51 4.55 5.13 -12.34
C LEU A 51 3.77 4.35 -13.40
N GLN A 52 4.11 3.08 -13.55
CA GLN A 52 3.46 2.13 -14.45
C GLN A 52 2.40 1.30 -13.72
N HIS A 53 1.51 0.65 -14.46
CA HIS A 53 0.39 -0.10 -13.89
C HIS A 53 0.85 -1.44 -13.31
N ASN A 54 1.10 -1.47 -12.02
CA ASN A 54 1.31 -2.71 -11.26
C ASN A 54 0.10 -2.98 -10.36
N THR A 55 -0.29 -4.25 -10.21
CA THR A 55 -1.57 -4.59 -9.56
C THR A 55 -1.49 -4.75 -8.05
N CYS A 56 -0.36 -5.27 -7.56
CA CYS A 56 -0.12 -5.50 -6.14
C CYS A 56 1.37 -5.72 -5.86
N VAL A 57 1.79 -5.58 -4.60
CA VAL A 57 3.20 -5.76 -4.18
C VAL A 57 3.74 -7.14 -4.55
N THR A 58 2.92 -8.20 -4.43
CA THR A 58 3.39 -9.56 -4.75
C THR A 58 3.74 -9.76 -6.22
N SER A 59 3.22 -8.92 -7.11
CA SER A 59 3.51 -8.95 -8.55
C SER A 59 4.74 -8.14 -8.98
N LEU A 60 5.33 -7.36 -8.07
CA LEU A 60 6.43 -6.45 -8.41
C LEU A 60 7.76 -7.13 -8.66
N ASP A 61 8.51 -6.51 -9.57
CA ASP A 61 9.93 -6.75 -9.78
C ASP A 61 10.77 -6.24 -8.58
N GLU A 62 11.97 -6.78 -8.42
CA GLU A 62 12.83 -6.49 -7.26
C GLU A 62 13.22 -5.01 -7.17
N ASP A 63 13.52 -4.37 -8.30
CA ASP A 63 14.00 -2.99 -8.33
C ASP A 63 12.90 -1.98 -7.94
N ILE A 64 11.65 -2.19 -8.40
CA ILE A 64 10.49 -1.40 -7.95
C ILE A 64 10.28 -1.59 -6.44
N TRP A 65 10.40 -2.83 -5.97
CA TRP A 65 10.22 -3.13 -4.55
C TRP A 65 11.29 -2.48 -3.66
N GLU A 66 12.55 -2.49 -4.09
CA GLU A 66 13.65 -1.81 -3.39
C GLU A 66 13.40 -0.31 -3.29
N GLU A 67 12.90 0.32 -4.36
CA GLU A 67 12.54 1.74 -4.34
C GLU A 67 11.39 2.03 -3.37
N ILE A 68 10.37 1.17 -3.32
CA ILE A 68 9.30 1.26 -2.31
C ILE A 68 9.88 1.17 -0.89
N LEU A 69 10.82 0.25 -0.63
CA LEU A 69 11.45 0.12 0.69
C LEU A 69 12.25 1.37 1.07
N ASN A 70 12.93 1.99 0.12
CA ASN A 70 13.64 3.25 0.34
C ASN A 70 12.69 4.38 0.73
N TYR A 71 11.57 4.52 0.01
CA TYR A 71 10.52 5.49 0.37
C TYR A 71 9.93 5.23 1.75
N ARG A 72 9.63 3.97 2.08
CA ARG A 72 9.13 3.58 3.41
C ARG A 72 10.12 4.01 4.50
N LYS A 73 11.42 3.76 4.33
CA LYS A 73 12.46 4.16 5.28
C LYS A 73 12.50 5.68 5.49
N ILE A 74 12.49 6.46 4.41
CA ILE A 74 12.54 7.93 4.46
C ILE A 74 11.28 8.49 5.14
N ILE A 75 10.09 7.98 4.78
CA ILE A 75 8.82 8.41 5.37
C ILE A 75 8.78 8.09 6.86
N THR A 76 9.21 6.89 7.27
CA THR A 76 9.32 6.53 8.69
C THR A 76 10.26 7.46 9.43
N GLN A 77 11.44 7.78 8.87
CA GLN A 77 12.38 8.70 9.49
C GLN A 77 11.78 10.12 9.63
N PHE A 78 11.12 10.61 8.59
CA PHE A 78 10.48 11.93 8.58
C PHE A 78 9.41 12.06 9.68
N PHE A 79 8.53 11.07 9.85
CA PHE A 79 7.52 11.11 10.89
C PHE A 79 8.07 10.82 12.29
N ASN A 80 9.14 10.02 12.41
CA ASN A 80 9.81 9.82 13.68
C ASN A 80 10.44 11.12 14.22
N CYS A 81 10.97 12.00 13.35
CA CYS A 81 11.43 13.34 13.74
C CYS A 81 10.30 14.23 14.30
N GLN A 82 9.04 13.92 14.00
CA GLN A 82 7.86 14.59 14.53
C GLN A 82 7.22 13.85 15.72
N ASN A 83 7.95 12.89 16.32
CA ASN A 83 7.46 12.01 17.37
C ASN A 83 6.16 11.26 17.01
N LYS A 84 6.07 10.81 15.75
CA LYS A 84 4.96 10.00 15.22
C LYS A 84 5.47 8.67 14.71
N ASP A 85 4.60 7.68 14.70
CA ASP A 85 4.80 6.42 14.00
C ASP A 85 4.00 6.40 12.68
N VAL A 86 4.23 5.39 11.84
CA VAL A 86 3.59 5.27 10.52
C VAL A 86 3.17 3.83 10.26
N VAL A 87 1.89 3.66 9.95
CA VAL A 87 1.35 2.39 9.46
C VAL A 87 1.33 2.42 7.94
N PHE A 88 1.92 1.38 7.34
CA PHE A 88 1.88 1.12 5.91
C PHE A 88 0.96 -0.06 5.63
N PHE A 89 -0.02 0.09 4.74
CA PHE A 89 -0.87 -1.01 4.34
C PHE A 89 -1.29 -0.90 2.87
N GLU A 90 -1.53 -2.05 2.26
CA GLU A 90 -2.08 -2.21 0.91
C GLU A 90 -3.37 -3.02 1.02
N THR A 91 -4.33 -2.81 0.13
CA THR A 91 -5.53 -3.66 0.06
C THR A 91 -5.63 -4.25 -1.34
N ALA A 92 -4.91 -5.35 -1.54
CA ALA A 92 -4.84 -6.07 -2.81
C ALA A 92 -6.06 -7.00 -2.97
N THR A 93 -7.25 -6.40 -3.12
CA THR A 93 -8.49 -7.15 -3.37
C THR A 93 -8.93 -7.03 -4.82
N ARG A 94 -9.79 -7.96 -5.28
CA ARG A 94 -10.37 -7.93 -6.64
C ARG A 94 -9.31 -7.87 -7.75
N LEU A 95 -8.21 -8.62 -7.61
CA LEU A 95 -7.10 -8.66 -8.57
C LEU A 95 -7.53 -8.99 -10.02
N HIS A 96 -8.65 -9.70 -10.20
CA HIS A 96 -9.27 -9.95 -11.50
C HIS A 96 -9.73 -8.67 -12.25
N ARG A 97 -9.80 -7.53 -11.55
CA ARG A 97 -10.09 -6.20 -12.14
C ARG A 97 -8.84 -5.40 -12.45
N TYR A 98 -7.65 -5.94 -12.18
CA TYR A 98 -6.36 -5.28 -12.38
C TYR A 98 -6.31 -3.89 -11.75
N PRO A 99 -6.59 -3.73 -10.44
CA PRO A 99 -6.46 -2.43 -9.77
C PRO A 99 -5.02 -1.92 -9.90
N HIS A 100 -4.80 -0.62 -9.73
CA HIS A 100 -3.45 -0.09 -9.57
C HIS A 100 -3.04 -0.22 -8.09
N MET A 101 -1.80 -0.63 -7.82
CA MET A 101 -1.33 -0.85 -6.46
C MET A 101 -1.22 0.47 -5.68
N VAL A 102 -1.68 0.49 -4.44
CA VAL A 102 -1.56 1.69 -3.60
C VAL A 102 -1.18 1.26 -2.19
N ILE A 103 -0.03 1.71 -1.73
CA ILE A 103 0.41 1.55 -0.34
C ILE A 103 0.07 2.84 0.39
N ASN A 104 -0.88 2.76 1.31
CA ASN A 104 -1.26 3.88 2.16
C ASN A 104 -0.24 4.05 3.28
N CYS A 105 0.16 5.28 3.53
CA CYS A 105 1.13 5.66 4.56
C CYS A 105 0.42 6.60 5.55
N VAL A 106 -0.03 6.05 6.66
CA VAL A 106 -0.84 6.77 7.63
C VAL A 106 0.00 7.06 8.86
N PRO A 107 0.35 8.34 9.14
CA PRO A 107 1.04 8.70 10.36
C PRO A 107 0.08 8.72 11.55
N LEU A 108 0.59 8.37 12.72
CA LEU A 108 -0.18 8.31 13.95
C LEU A 108 0.67 8.72 15.17
N PRO A 109 0.02 9.19 16.25
CA PRO A 109 0.68 9.34 17.55
C PRO A 109 1.37 8.05 18.00
N ARG A 110 2.52 8.19 18.67
CA ARG A 110 3.41 7.08 19.02
C ARG A 110 2.75 6.06 19.95
N ASP A 111 1.99 6.55 20.93
CA ASP A 111 1.17 5.77 21.86
C ASP A 111 0.13 4.88 21.14
N ILE A 112 -0.49 5.41 20.08
CA ILE A 112 -1.41 4.63 19.24
C ILE A 112 -0.64 3.61 18.38
N GLY A 113 0.58 3.97 17.94
CA GLY A 113 1.44 3.12 17.11
C GLY A 113 1.93 1.87 17.82
N ASP A 114 2.31 2.03 19.08
CA ASP A 114 2.71 0.91 19.94
C ASP A 114 1.57 -0.13 20.06
N MET A 115 0.31 0.33 20.04
CA MET A 115 -0.88 -0.52 20.12
C MET A 115 -1.42 -0.98 18.76
N ALA A 116 -0.97 -0.40 17.64
CA ALA A 116 -1.54 -0.64 16.33
C ALA A 116 -1.51 -2.13 15.94
N SER A 117 -0.41 -2.82 16.23
CA SER A 117 -0.26 -4.26 15.96
C SER A 117 -1.33 -5.12 16.66
N ILE A 118 -1.71 -4.75 17.89
CA ILE A 118 -2.73 -5.44 18.68
C ILE A 118 -4.11 -5.21 18.07
N TYR A 119 -4.42 -3.96 17.69
CA TYR A 119 -5.69 -3.62 17.04
C TYR A 119 -5.86 -4.35 15.70
N PHE A 120 -4.86 -4.32 14.82
CA PHE A 120 -4.92 -5.02 13.54
C PHE A 120 -5.04 -6.54 13.74
N LYS A 121 -4.26 -7.13 14.64
CA LYS A 121 -4.34 -8.56 14.93
C LYS A 121 -5.74 -8.97 15.42
N LYS A 122 -6.31 -8.20 16.35
CA LYS A 122 -7.66 -8.45 16.87
C LYS A 122 -8.70 -8.35 15.76
N ALA A 123 -8.70 -7.23 15.01
CA ALA A 123 -9.66 -6.99 13.93
C ALA A 123 -9.58 -8.05 12.80
N LEU A 124 -8.38 -8.51 12.44
CA LEU A 124 -8.19 -9.56 11.43
C LEU A 124 -8.66 -10.94 11.90
N LEU A 125 -8.52 -11.25 13.20
CA LEU A 125 -9.03 -12.50 13.76
C LEU A 125 -10.56 -12.49 13.87
N GLU A 126 -11.13 -11.34 14.24
CA GLU A 126 -12.57 -11.11 14.35
C GLU A 126 -13.26 -10.99 12.98
N CYS A 127 -12.54 -10.62 11.92
CA CYS A 127 -13.10 -10.63 10.56
C CYS A 127 -13.64 -12.03 10.19
N GLU A 128 -14.96 -12.09 10.01
CA GLU A 128 -15.74 -13.29 9.72
C GLU A 128 -15.56 -13.70 8.26
N ALA A 129 -14.62 -14.60 8.02
CA ALA A 129 -14.79 -15.66 7.03
C ALA A 129 -14.78 -16.96 7.82
N GLU A 130 -15.94 -17.38 8.33
CA GLU A 130 -16.13 -18.59 9.14
C GLU A 130 -15.64 -19.87 8.44
N TRP A 131 -15.42 -19.81 7.12
CA TRP A 131 -15.01 -20.92 6.28
C TRP A 131 -13.79 -20.59 5.41
N SER A 132 -12.79 -19.90 5.96
CA SER A 132 -11.51 -19.70 5.26
C SER A 132 -10.63 -20.93 5.39
N MET A 133 -10.22 -21.53 4.26
CA MET A 133 -9.20 -22.60 4.24
C MET A 133 -7.80 -22.09 4.58
N ASN A 134 -7.55 -20.78 4.46
CA ASN A 134 -6.26 -20.17 4.77
C ASN A 134 -6.23 -19.62 6.20
N LYS A 135 -5.04 -19.63 6.83
CA LYS A 135 -4.80 -18.93 8.11
C LYS A 135 -5.18 -17.46 7.95
N LYS A 136 -6.06 -16.97 8.84
CA LYS A 136 -6.56 -15.58 8.81
C LYS A 136 -5.45 -14.52 8.95
N VAL A 137 -4.44 -14.81 9.77
CA VAL A 137 -3.31 -13.91 10.02
C VAL A 137 -2.01 -14.64 9.67
N VAL A 138 -1.23 -14.04 8.78
CA VAL A 138 0.12 -14.49 8.43
C VAL A 138 1.12 -13.55 9.09
N ASP A 139 1.96 -14.07 9.97
CA ASP A 139 3.01 -13.26 10.59
C ASP A 139 4.16 -13.01 9.60
N LEU A 140 4.41 -11.73 9.32
CA LEU A 140 5.45 -11.25 8.42
C LEU A 140 6.68 -10.74 9.18
N LYS A 141 6.76 -10.90 10.50
CA LYS A 141 7.94 -10.47 11.28
C LYS A 141 9.21 -11.15 10.74
N GLY A 142 10.16 -10.34 10.27
CA GLY A 142 11.40 -10.80 9.66
C GLY A 142 11.24 -11.42 8.26
N LYS A 143 10.07 -11.30 7.63
CA LYS A 143 9.77 -11.86 6.31
C LYS A 143 9.23 -10.79 5.37
N ASN A 144 9.51 -10.96 4.08
CA ASN A 144 8.92 -10.13 3.03
C ASN A 144 7.48 -10.61 2.74
N ILE A 145 6.55 -9.69 2.52
CA ILE A 145 5.19 -10.01 2.05
C ILE A 145 5.19 -10.93 0.84
N ARG A 146 6.15 -10.74 -0.08
CA ARG A 146 6.32 -11.56 -1.29
C ARG A 146 6.71 -13.02 -1.02
N LYS A 147 7.20 -13.32 0.20
CA LYS A 147 7.46 -14.70 0.69
C LYS A 147 6.31 -15.24 1.55
N GLY A 148 5.44 -14.36 2.06
CA GLY A 148 4.31 -14.73 2.92
C GLY A 148 3.02 -14.98 2.14
N VAL A 149 2.82 -14.32 1.00
CA VAL A 149 1.62 -14.42 0.17
C VAL A 149 1.99 -14.81 -1.27
N PRO A 150 1.46 -15.92 -1.80
CA PRO A 150 1.64 -16.30 -3.21
C PRO A 150 1.13 -15.24 -4.19
N LYS A 151 1.75 -15.17 -5.37
CA LYS A 151 1.29 -14.29 -6.46
C LYS A 151 -0.13 -14.67 -6.89
N GLY A 152 -0.96 -13.66 -7.15
CA GLY A 152 -2.32 -13.83 -7.68
C GLY A 152 -3.42 -14.05 -6.63
N LEU A 153 -3.07 -14.23 -5.35
CA LEU A 153 -4.04 -14.29 -4.27
C LEU A 153 -4.36 -12.90 -3.71
N PRO A 154 -5.63 -12.57 -3.45
CA PRO A 154 -6.00 -11.36 -2.73
C PRO A 154 -5.48 -11.34 -1.30
N TYR A 155 -5.07 -10.17 -0.80
CA TYR A 155 -4.62 -9.97 0.57
C TYR A 155 -4.88 -8.54 1.07
N PHE A 156 -4.77 -8.39 2.39
CA PHE A 156 -4.67 -7.13 3.12
C PHE A 156 -3.38 -7.18 3.96
#